data_AF-A0A0A0F140-F1
#
_entry.id   AF-A0A0A0F140-F1
#
_cell.length_a   1.000
_cell.length_b   1.000
_cell.length_c   1.000
_cell.angle_alpha   90.00
_cell.angle_beta   90.00
_cell.angle_gamma   90.00
#
_symmetry.space_group_name_H-M   'P 1'
#
loop_
_entity.id
_entity.type
_entity.pdbx_description
1 polymer ?
#
loop_
_entity_poly.entity_id
_entity_poly.type
_entity_poly.pdbx_seq_one_letter_code
_entity_poly.pdbx_strand_id
1 'polypeptide(L)'
;MLAVALPAAASKVYQWKDANGVTHYADSPPPGQKVTDRTLDPRAPVAPAKPVVNADCSNARSNLTILKGSGPVGLDADRDGKHERELTPAERAERTARAEEAVKTYCEGGPVMPAR
;
A
#
# COMPACT_ATOMS: atom_id res chain seq x y z
N MET A 1 -45.09 -17.31 2.09
CA MET A 1 -43.66 -17.01 2.35
C MET A 1 -43.59 -15.85 3.33
N LEU A 2 -43.47 -16.12 4.64
CA LEU A 2 -43.21 -15.10 5.65
C LEU A 2 -41.75 -14.68 5.52
N ALA A 3 -41.49 -13.41 5.19
CA ALA A 3 -40.14 -12.86 5.18
C ALA A 3 -39.72 -12.51 6.61
N VAL A 4 -38.74 -13.22 7.15
CA VAL A 4 -38.10 -12.87 8.43
C VAL A 4 -37.08 -11.76 8.16
N ALA A 5 -37.33 -10.56 8.67
CA ALA A 5 -36.35 -9.48 8.68
C ALA A 5 -35.38 -9.69 9.85
N LEU A 6 -34.09 -9.88 9.56
CA LEU A 6 -33.06 -9.93 10.60
C LEU A 6 -32.80 -8.52 11.17
N PRO A 7 -32.63 -8.35 12.49
CA PRO A 7 -32.22 -7.09 13.07
C PRO A 7 -30.75 -6.80 12.72
N ALA A 8 -30.48 -5.63 12.14
CA ALA A 8 -29.13 -5.12 11.93
C ALA A 8 -28.52 -4.74 13.28
N ALA A 9 -27.65 -5.58 13.84
CA ALA A 9 -26.92 -5.28 15.06
C ALA A 9 -25.77 -4.30 14.75
N ALA A 10 -25.73 -3.16 15.45
CA ALA A 10 -24.59 -2.24 15.42
C ALA A 10 -23.40 -2.90 16.12
N SER A 11 -22.33 -3.22 15.37
CA SER A 11 -21.11 -3.81 15.90
C SER A 11 -20.38 -2.81 16.79
N LYS A 12 -20.17 -3.15 18.06
CA LYS A 12 -19.29 -2.40 18.97
C LYS A 12 -17.87 -2.94 18.83
N VAL A 13 -16.93 -2.06 18.52
CA VAL A 13 -15.50 -2.41 18.48
C VAL A 13 -14.79 -1.73 19.65
N TYR A 14 -14.05 -2.52 20.40
CA TYR A 14 -13.30 -2.11 21.56
C TYR A 14 -11.86 -1.79 21.15
N GLN A 15 -11.41 -0.57 21.44
CA GLN A 15 -10.02 -0.15 21.19
C GLN A 15 -9.29 0.09 22.51
N TRP A 16 -8.07 -0.43 22.62
CA TRP A 16 -7.12 -0.08 23.69
C TRP A 16 -5.69 -0.01 23.16
N LYS A 17 -4.80 0.58 23.96
CA LYS A 17 -3.37 0.66 23.69
C LYS A 17 -2.64 -0.13 24.76
N ASP A 18 -1.80 -1.08 24.36
CA ASP A 18 -1.04 -1.88 25.32
C ASP A 18 0.20 -1.13 25.85
N ALA A 19 0.96 -1.79 26.75
CA ALA A 19 2.16 -1.22 27.36
C ALA A 19 3.29 -0.92 26.36
N ASN A 20 3.31 -1.58 25.19
CA ASN A 20 4.29 -1.37 24.12
C ASN A 20 3.83 -0.29 23.14
N GLY A 21 2.64 0.29 23.35
CA GLY A 21 2.07 1.32 22.52
C GLY A 21 1.35 0.80 21.27
N VAL A 22 1.12 -0.51 21.15
CA VAL A 22 0.37 -1.11 20.05
C VAL A 22 -1.12 -0.89 20.29
N THR A 23 -1.84 -0.46 19.25
CA THR A 23 -3.30 -0.30 19.29
C THR A 23 -3.96 -1.61 18.88
N HIS A 24 -4.82 -2.12 19.76
CA HIS A 24 -5.57 -3.35 19.56
C HIS A 24 -7.06 -3.05 19.37
N TYR A 25 -7.73 -3.90 18.58
CA TYR A 25 -9.17 -3.85 18.31
C TYR A 25 -9.78 -5.24 18.54
N ALA A 26 -10.88 -5.34 19.28
CA ALA A 26 -11.60 -6.59 19.50
C ALA A 26 -13.11 -6.38 19.61
N ASP A 27 -13.88 -7.44 19.36
CA ASP A 27 -15.35 -7.44 19.50
C ASP A 27 -15.81 -7.73 20.94
N SER A 28 -14.88 -8.09 21.84
CA SER A 28 -15.14 -8.25 23.27
C SER A 28 -14.12 -7.46 24.12
N PRO A 29 -14.53 -6.90 25.26
CA PRO A 29 -13.65 -6.08 26.08
C PRO A 29 -12.61 -6.97 26.79
N PRO A 30 -11.31 -6.63 26.75
CA PRO A 30 -10.30 -7.33 27.52
C PRO A 30 -10.49 -7.12 29.04
N PRO A 31 -10.26 -8.15 29.88
CA PRO A 31 -10.39 -8.02 31.32
C PRO A 31 -9.34 -7.05 31.90
N GLY A 32 -9.79 -6.11 32.73
CA GLY A 32 -8.90 -5.23 33.51
C GLY A 32 -8.26 -4.06 32.75
N GLN A 33 -8.65 -3.78 31.51
CA GLN A 33 -8.13 -2.65 30.74
C GLN A 33 -9.17 -1.53 30.57
N LYS A 34 -8.70 -0.29 30.47
CA LYS A 34 -9.55 0.84 30.08
C LYS A 34 -9.76 0.78 28.57
N VAL A 35 -11.00 0.57 28.16
CA VAL A 35 -11.38 0.40 26.76
C VAL A 35 -12.16 1.60 26.28
N THR A 36 -11.95 2.01 25.04
CA THR A 36 -12.82 2.98 24.37
C THR A 36 -13.82 2.23 23.49
N ASP A 37 -15.11 2.31 23.82
CA ASP A 37 -16.19 1.82 22.96
C ASP A 37 -16.26 2.66 21.68
N ARG A 38 -16.14 2.01 20.52
CA ARG A 38 -16.37 2.64 19.23
C ARG A 38 -17.54 1.96 18.53
N THR A 39 -18.62 2.71 18.35
CA THR A 39 -19.72 2.29 17.49
C THR A 39 -19.35 2.60 16.05
N LEU A 40 -19.32 1.57 15.20
CA LEU A 40 -19.15 1.76 13.77
C LEU A 40 -20.51 2.12 13.17
N ASP A 41 -20.68 3.37 12.74
CA ASP A 41 -21.83 3.77 11.93
C ASP A 41 -21.52 3.49 10.45
N PRO A 42 -22.20 2.52 9.81
CA PRO A 42 -21.97 2.19 8.40
C PRO A 42 -22.40 3.31 7.43
N ARG A 43 -23.10 4.34 7.93
CA ARG A 43 -23.47 5.55 7.17
C ARG A 43 -22.52 6.73 7.43
N ALA A 44 -21.50 6.55 8.27
CA ALA A 44 -20.52 7.59 8.50
C ALA A 44 -19.81 7.95 7.18
N PRO A 45 -19.68 9.25 6.86
CA PRO A 45 -18.96 9.68 5.67
C PRO A 45 -17.51 9.22 5.76
N VAL A 46 -17.07 8.44 4.77
CA VAL A 46 -15.67 8.03 4.64
C VAL A 46 -14.88 9.29 4.26
N ALA A 47 -14.04 9.77 5.17
CA ALA A 47 -13.12 10.85 4.85
C ALA A 47 -12.24 10.41 3.66
N PRO A 48 -11.96 11.30 2.70
CA PRO A 48 -11.08 10.98 1.58
C PRO A 48 -9.74 10.49 2.14
N ALA A 49 -9.34 9.28 1.73
CA ALA A 49 -8.05 8.75 2.12
C ALA A 49 -6.97 9.72 1.65
N LYS A 50 -6.06 10.12 2.55
CA LYS A 50 -4.87 10.86 2.15
C LYS A 50 -4.14 10.02 1.10
N PRO A 51 -3.55 10.63 0.05
CA PRO A 51 -2.73 9.90 -0.90
C PRO A 51 -1.62 9.21 -0.12
N VAL A 52 -1.71 7.89 -0.01
CA VAL A 52 -0.61 7.10 0.54
C VAL A 52 0.35 6.94 -0.62
N VAL A 53 1.53 7.55 -0.54
CA VAL A 53 2.68 7.10 -1.33
C VAL A 53 2.96 5.69 -0.84
N ASN A 54 2.39 4.70 -1.55
CA ASN A 54 2.63 3.31 -1.25
C ASN A 54 4.06 2.92 -1.66
N ALA A 55 4.50 1.74 -1.23
CA ALA A 55 5.84 1.24 -1.55
C ALA A 55 6.09 1.22 -3.07
N ASP A 56 5.05 0.96 -3.87
CA ASP A 56 5.15 0.90 -5.33
C ASP A 56 5.50 2.26 -5.95
N CYS A 57 4.86 3.34 -5.48
CA CYS A 57 5.20 4.69 -5.92
C CYS A 57 6.65 5.08 -5.53
N SER A 58 7.06 4.76 -4.30
CA SER A 58 8.43 5.02 -3.84
C SER A 58 9.46 4.24 -4.66
N ASN A 59 9.20 2.96 -4.94
CA ASN A 59 10.08 2.11 -5.74
C ASN A 59 10.15 2.60 -7.20
N ALA A 60 9.02 2.96 -7.80
CA ALA A 60 8.98 3.48 -9.17
C ALA A 60 9.81 4.76 -9.32
N ARG A 61 9.72 5.68 -8.35
CA ARG A 61 10.52 6.92 -8.34
C ARG A 61 12.01 6.65 -8.18
N SER A 62 12.39 5.72 -7.29
CA SER A 62 13.78 5.31 -7.10
C SER A 62 14.37 4.71 -8.37
N ASN A 63 13.64 3.81 -9.02
CA ASN A 63 14.05 3.20 -10.28
C ASN A 63 14.23 4.26 -11.39
N LEU A 64 13.28 5.19 -11.52
CA LEU A 64 13.37 6.28 -12.47
C LEU A 64 14.60 7.18 -12.22
N THR A 65 14.93 7.41 -10.95
CA THR A 65 16.08 8.23 -10.55
C THR A 65 17.39 7.58 -10.98
N ILE A 66 17.53 6.26 -10.78
CA ILE A 66 18.72 5.51 -11.21
C ILE A 66 18.85 5.55 -12.74
N LEU A 67 17.75 5.39 -13.47
CA LEU A 67 17.74 5.39 -14.94
C LEU A 67 18.04 6.78 -15.55
N LYS A 68 17.63 7.86 -14.88
CA LYS A 68 17.93 9.24 -15.29
C LYS A 68 19.29 9.75 -14.81
N GLY A 69 19.94 9.02 -13.91
CA GLY A 69 21.27 9.36 -13.40
C GLY A 69 22.35 9.28 -14.47
N SER A 70 23.49 9.91 -14.22
CA SER A 70 24.65 9.91 -15.11
C SER A 70 25.56 8.68 -14.97
N GLY A 71 25.28 7.79 -14.01
CA GLY A 71 26.08 6.61 -13.73
C GLY A 71 25.79 5.43 -14.67
N PRO A 72 26.72 4.47 -14.80
CA PRO A 72 26.47 3.23 -15.52
C PRO A 72 25.37 2.42 -14.84
N VAL A 73 24.56 1.73 -15.64
CA VAL A 73 23.51 0.83 -15.13
C VAL A 73 23.79 -0.54 -15.72
N GLY A 74 24.19 -1.48 -14.87
CA GLY A 74 24.48 -2.85 -15.25
C GLY A 74 23.22 -3.66 -15.53
N LEU A 75 23.34 -4.64 -16.41
CA LEU A 75 22.37 -5.70 -16.62
C LEU A 75 22.98 -6.99 -16.09
N ASP A 76 22.29 -7.59 -15.13
CA ASP A 76 22.49 -8.97 -14.67
C ASP A 76 21.46 -9.85 -15.39
N ALA A 77 21.88 -10.56 -16.43
CA ALA A 77 21.03 -11.35 -17.29
C ALA A 77 20.83 -12.78 -16.78
N ASP A 78 21.82 -13.32 -16.05
CA ASP A 78 21.80 -14.71 -15.55
C ASP A 78 21.43 -14.82 -14.06
N ARG A 79 21.30 -13.68 -13.36
CA ARG A 79 20.95 -13.53 -11.95
C ARG A 79 22.01 -14.09 -11.00
N ASP A 80 23.28 -14.03 -11.40
CA ASP A 80 24.42 -14.44 -10.56
C ASP A 80 24.91 -13.33 -9.60
N GLY A 81 24.36 -12.11 -9.72
CA GLY A 81 24.71 -10.94 -8.92
C GLY A 81 25.87 -10.12 -9.47
N LYS A 82 26.40 -10.47 -10.65
CA LYS A 82 27.36 -9.68 -11.42
C LYS A 82 26.64 -8.99 -12.58
N HIS A 83 27.28 -7.97 -13.13
CA HIS A 83 26.77 -7.29 -14.32
C HIS A 83 27.60 -7.74 -15.53
N GLU A 84 26.97 -8.35 -16.52
CA GLU A 84 27.67 -8.82 -17.73
C GLU A 84 27.92 -7.66 -18.69
N ARG A 85 27.01 -6.69 -18.70
CA ARG A 85 27.09 -5.51 -19.56
C ARG A 85 26.34 -4.33 -18.97
N GLU A 86 26.67 -3.14 -19.46
CA GLU A 86 25.90 -1.95 -19.19
C GLU A 86 24.73 -1.79 -20.16
N LEU A 87 23.71 -1.05 -19.74
CA LEU A 87 22.65 -0.57 -20.62
C LEU A 87 23.20 0.44 -21.63
N THR A 88 22.86 0.23 -22.90
CA THR A 88 23.10 1.24 -23.94
C THR A 88 22.21 2.48 -23.70
N PRO A 89 22.55 3.65 -24.27
CA PRO A 89 21.70 4.84 -24.16
C PRO A 89 20.26 4.61 -24.67
N ALA A 90 20.09 3.84 -25.74
CA ALA A 90 18.78 3.50 -26.29
C ALA A 90 17.98 2.63 -25.32
N GLU A 91 18.57 1.55 -24.79
CA GLU A 91 17.89 0.68 -23.81
C GLU A 91 17.55 1.43 -22.51
N ARG A 92 18.44 2.32 -22.07
CA ARG A 92 18.19 3.19 -20.91
C ARG A 92 17.03 4.14 -21.18
N ALA A 93 16.93 4.71 -22.37
CA ALA A 93 15.81 5.58 -22.76
C ALA A 93 14.48 4.81 -22.77
N GLU A 94 14.43 3.61 -23.36
CA GLU A 94 13.23 2.77 -23.34
C GLU A 94 12.80 2.37 -21.93
N ARG A 95 13.75 2.01 -21.07
CA ARG A 95 13.49 1.69 -19.66
C ARG A 95 13.01 2.91 -18.89
N THR A 96 13.57 4.08 -19.19
CA THR A 96 13.14 5.35 -18.60
C THR A 96 11.68 5.64 -18.96
N ALA A 97 11.31 5.52 -20.24
CA ALA A 97 9.93 5.73 -20.68
C ALA A 97 8.94 4.81 -19.95
N ARG A 98 9.28 3.52 -19.82
CA ARG A 98 8.47 2.58 -19.03
C ARG A 98 8.41 2.92 -17.55
N ALA A 99 9.52 3.38 -16.96
CA ALA A 99 9.57 3.79 -15.57
C ALA A 99 8.77 5.07 -15.30
N GLU A 100 8.70 6.01 -16.25
CA GLU A 100 7.84 7.20 -16.16
C GLU A 100 6.36 6.83 -16.14
N GLU A 101 5.93 5.91 -17.01
CA GLU A 101 4.56 5.38 -16.99
C GLU A 101 4.26 4.59 -15.70
N ALA A 102 5.24 3.87 -15.17
CA ALA A 102 5.11 3.20 -13.87
C ALA A 102 4.93 4.22 -12.73
N VAL A 103 5.69 5.32 -12.74
CA VAL A 103 5.52 6.41 -11.76
C VAL A 103 4.11 6.99 -11.86
N LYS A 104 3.63 7.28 -13.07
CA LYS A 104 2.26 7.76 -13.29
C LYS A 104 1.24 6.77 -12.71
N THR A 105 1.35 5.50 -13.07
CA THR A 105 0.43 4.44 -12.64
C THR A 105 0.43 4.26 -11.12
N TYR A 106 1.59 4.17 -10.47
CA TYR A 106 1.66 3.84 -9.04
C TYR A 106 1.56 5.04 -8.12
N CYS A 107 1.89 6.24 -8.59
CA CYS A 107 1.83 7.46 -7.78
C CYS A 107 0.56 8.26 -7.98
N GLU A 108 -0.10 8.14 -9.14
CA GLU A 108 -1.34 8.85 -9.46
C GLU A 108 -2.54 7.90 -9.56
N GLY A 109 -2.30 6.63 -9.90
CA GLY A 109 -3.31 5.57 -9.81
C GLY A 109 -3.47 5.12 -8.36
N GLY A 110 -4.71 5.17 -7.88
CA GLY A 110 -5.10 4.56 -6.60
C GLY A 110 -4.73 3.06 -6.56
N PRO A 111 -4.81 2.43 -5.37
CA PRO A 111 -4.16 1.16 -5.07
C PRO A 111 -4.38 0.12 -6.17
N VAL A 112 -3.29 -0.25 -6.85
CA VAL A 112 -3.28 -1.38 -7.79
C VAL A 112 -3.43 -2.64 -6.95
N MET A 113 -4.68 -3.03 -6.73
CA MET A 113 -5.01 -4.29 -6.08
C MET A 113 -4.43 -5.42 -6.93
N PRO A 114 -3.54 -6.29 -6.41
CA PRO A 114 -3.09 -7.45 -7.17
C PRO A 114 -4.32 -8.34 -7.44
N ALA A 115 -4.53 -8.68 -8.71
CA ALA A 115 -5.49 -9.70 -9.08
C ALA A 115 -5.06 -11.01 -8.40
N ARG A 116 -5.94 -11.55 -7.55
CA ARG A 116 -5.78 -12.86 -6.92
C ARG A 116 -5.85 -13.99 -7.95
#